data_AF-D3P4X1-F1
#
_entry.id   AF-D3P4X1-F1
#
_cell.length_a   1.000
_cell.length_b   1.000
_cell.length_c   1.000
_cell.angle_alpha   90.00
_cell.angle_beta   90.00
_cell.angle_gamma   90.00
#
_symmetry.space_group_name_H-M   'P 1'
#
loop_
_entity.id
_entity.type
_entity.pdbx_description
1 polymer ?
#
loop_
_entity_poly.entity_id
_entity_poly.type
_entity_poly.pdbx_seq_one_letter_code
_entity_poly.pdbx_strand_id
1 'polypeptide(L)'
;MSVLFHPPVRPFTAGALLLLIASPLAYAADPAPSTPTALVEDVSDGVEGVQPMDYLAAGRMVALKVGQTLTLSYLESCVNETITGGSVTVGARESTVQGGSIDRHTLPCDGGKLLLAANEAGKAGVTVFRSAPIALPGMKAPLPKPDLTLFKTHPLLILPAPGPVTIDRLDAQGGTPATVNIPGTVLDTAKTGGGLEPGGLYRISAGQKSFTVKIDEKATAGGGPALGRLIRF
;
A
#
# COMPACT_ATOMS: atom_id res chain seq x y z
N MET A 1 -33.22 -41.66 -86.05
CA MET A 1 -33.56 -40.23 -86.19
C MET A 1 -34.41 -39.83 -85.01
N SER A 2 -34.25 -38.58 -84.57
CA SER A 2 -35.13 -37.85 -83.64
C SER A 2 -34.65 -37.67 -82.20
N VAL A 3 -33.81 -36.63 -82.07
CA VAL A 3 -33.81 -35.51 -81.09
C VAL A 3 -33.86 -35.81 -79.58
N LEU A 4 -32.71 -35.58 -78.94
CA LEU A 4 -32.54 -35.32 -77.51
C LEU A 4 -32.95 -33.86 -77.20
N PHE A 5 -33.88 -33.67 -76.26
CA PHE A 5 -34.12 -32.38 -75.61
C PHE A 5 -34.10 -32.56 -74.09
N HIS A 6 -33.14 -31.87 -73.45
CA HIS A 6 -33.00 -31.71 -72.00
C HIS A 6 -34.05 -30.73 -71.45
N PRO A 7 -34.63 -31.01 -70.26
CA PRO A 7 -35.05 -29.97 -69.33
C PRO A 7 -34.09 -29.84 -68.12
N PRO A 8 -33.94 -28.63 -67.55
CA PRO A 8 -32.96 -28.34 -66.50
C PRO A 8 -33.42 -28.76 -65.10
N VAL A 9 -32.46 -29.28 -64.33
CA VAL A 9 -32.54 -29.67 -62.93
C VAL A 9 -32.65 -28.43 -62.03
N ARG A 10 -33.67 -28.39 -61.16
CA ARG A 10 -33.81 -27.39 -60.08
C ARG A 10 -32.91 -27.77 -58.90
N PRO A 11 -32.20 -26.82 -58.26
CA PRO A 11 -31.29 -27.13 -57.17
C PRO A 11 -32.02 -27.51 -55.89
N PHE A 12 -31.62 -28.66 -55.33
CA PHE A 12 -31.90 -29.08 -53.97
C PHE A 12 -31.22 -28.13 -52.98
N THR A 13 -31.98 -27.65 -52.01
CA THR A 13 -31.51 -26.93 -50.82
C THR A 13 -30.67 -27.87 -49.95
N ALA A 14 -29.35 -27.66 -49.93
CA ALA A 14 -28.44 -28.31 -49.00
C ALA A 14 -28.44 -27.54 -47.67
N GLY A 15 -28.98 -28.16 -46.62
CA GLY A 15 -28.86 -27.68 -45.24
C GLY A 15 -27.41 -27.78 -44.78
N ALA A 16 -26.83 -26.64 -44.41
CA ALA A 16 -25.50 -26.57 -43.81
C ALA A 16 -25.56 -27.06 -42.36
N LEU A 17 -24.94 -28.22 -42.11
CA LEU A 17 -24.75 -28.79 -40.77
C LEU A 17 -23.58 -28.05 -40.10
N LEU A 18 -23.88 -27.11 -39.21
CA LEU A 18 -22.91 -26.40 -38.37
C LEU A 18 -22.41 -27.31 -37.25
N LEU A 19 -21.16 -27.78 -37.36
CA LEU A 19 -20.43 -28.46 -36.29
C LEU A 19 -20.01 -27.44 -35.21
N LEU A 20 -20.65 -27.50 -34.05
CA LEU A 20 -20.27 -26.78 -32.83
C LEU A 20 -19.01 -27.41 -32.23
N ILE A 21 -17.85 -26.84 -32.53
CA ILE A 21 -16.60 -27.07 -31.80
C ILE A 21 -16.69 -26.37 -30.43
N ALA A 22 -16.87 -27.16 -29.37
CA ALA A 22 -16.79 -26.69 -27.99
C ALA A 22 -15.32 -26.48 -27.61
N SER A 23 -14.82 -25.26 -27.75
CA SER A 23 -13.52 -24.85 -27.20
C SER A 23 -13.63 -24.72 -25.68
N PRO A 24 -12.82 -25.44 -24.88
CA PRO A 24 -12.77 -25.22 -23.44
C PRO A 24 -12.14 -23.85 -23.19
N LEU A 25 -12.95 -22.90 -22.72
CA LEU A 25 -12.47 -21.64 -22.15
C LEU A 25 -11.68 -21.99 -20.88
N ALA A 26 -10.36 -22.06 -20.99
CA ALA A 26 -9.48 -22.06 -19.84
C ALA A 26 -9.68 -20.74 -19.09
N TYR A 27 -10.43 -20.79 -17.99
CA TYR A 27 -10.46 -19.71 -17.01
C TYR A 27 -9.04 -19.57 -16.45
N ALA A 28 -8.28 -18.61 -16.98
CA ALA A 28 -7.12 -18.10 -16.27
C ALA A 28 -7.65 -17.52 -14.96
N ALA A 29 -7.38 -18.20 -13.84
CA ALA A 29 -7.60 -17.61 -12.54
C ALA A 29 -6.71 -16.37 -12.46
N ASP A 30 -7.31 -15.20 -12.32
CA ASP A 30 -6.54 -13.99 -12.01
C ASP A 30 -5.68 -14.28 -10.78
N PRO A 31 -4.37 -13.96 -10.80
CA PRO A 31 -3.55 -14.11 -9.62
C PRO A 31 -4.20 -13.31 -8.49
N ALA A 32 -4.50 -13.99 -7.38
CA ALA A 32 -5.08 -13.35 -6.22
C ALA A 32 -4.20 -12.14 -5.84
N PRO A 33 -4.79 -10.97 -5.53
CA PRO A 33 -4.03 -9.80 -5.15
C PRO A 33 -3.12 -10.19 -3.99
N SER A 34 -1.81 -10.08 -4.21
CA SER A 34 -0.82 -10.47 -3.23
C SER A 34 -0.93 -9.52 -2.04
N THR A 35 -1.28 -10.07 -0.87
CA THR A 35 -1.43 -9.27 0.35
C THR A 35 -0.06 -8.74 0.77
N PRO A 36 0.11 -7.41 0.94
CA PRO A 36 1.38 -6.85 1.38
C PRO A 36 1.71 -7.35 2.80
N THR A 37 2.92 -7.86 3.01
CA THR A 37 3.39 -8.34 4.33
C THR A 37 4.58 -7.55 4.85
N ALA A 38 5.45 -7.09 3.95
CA ALA A 38 6.64 -6.30 4.26
C ALA A 38 6.70 -5.03 3.41
N LEU A 39 7.24 -3.97 4.00
CA LEU A 39 7.63 -2.73 3.35
C LEU A 39 9.15 -2.73 3.15
N VAL A 40 9.62 -2.38 1.95
CA VAL A 40 11.03 -2.11 1.70
C VAL A 40 11.35 -0.73 2.28
N GLU A 41 12.17 -0.69 3.33
CA GLU A 41 12.61 0.55 3.98
C GLU A 41 13.74 1.21 3.18
N ASP A 42 14.71 0.39 2.77
CA ASP A 42 15.88 0.79 2.02
C ASP A 42 16.44 -0.40 1.25
N VAL A 43 17.13 -0.15 0.16
CA VAL A 43 17.75 -1.19 -0.65
C VAL A 43 18.97 -0.65 -1.38
N SER A 44 20.02 -1.47 -1.44
CA SER A 44 21.20 -1.16 -2.24
C SER A 44 20.87 -1.01 -3.73
N ASP A 45 21.66 -0.20 -4.44
CA ASP A 45 21.52 -0.05 -5.88
C ASP A 45 21.71 -1.39 -6.62
N GLY A 46 20.90 -1.58 -7.66
CA GLY A 46 21.01 -2.74 -8.56
C GLY A 46 20.49 -4.06 -7.98
N VAL A 47 19.68 -4.03 -6.92
CA VAL A 47 18.87 -5.19 -6.51
C VAL A 47 17.62 -5.25 -7.42
N GLU A 48 17.38 -6.40 -8.05
CA GLU A 48 16.35 -6.51 -9.07
C GLU A 48 14.94 -6.66 -8.50
N GLY A 49 14.00 -5.89 -9.05
CA GLY A 49 12.56 -6.06 -8.80
C GLY A 49 12.12 -5.72 -7.38
N VAL A 50 12.84 -4.80 -6.73
CA VAL A 50 12.50 -4.15 -5.46
C VAL A 50 13.00 -2.71 -5.48
N GLN A 51 12.18 -1.79 -4.97
CA GLN A 51 12.53 -0.38 -4.81
C GLN A 51 12.20 0.08 -3.38
N PRO A 52 12.84 1.16 -2.87
CA PRO A 52 12.46 1.74 -1.60
C PRO A 52 10.96 2.08 -1.57
N MET A 53 10.32 1.77 -0.45
CA MET A 53 8.89 1.90 -0.20
C MET A 53 7.98 0.94 -0.99
N ASP A 54 8.52 -0.07 -1.67
CA ASP A 54 7.69 -1.13 -2.24
C ASP A 54 7.07 -2.01 -1.15
N TYR A 55 5.89 -2.55 -1.43
CA TYR A 55 5.35 -3.65 -0.65
C TYR A 55 5.73 -4.99 -1.26
N LEU A 56 6.19 -5.90 -0.41
CA LEU A 56 6.46 -7.28 -0.77
C LEU A 56 5.44 -8.19 -0.09
N ALA A 57 5.05 -9.24 -0.81
CA ALA A 57 4.18 -10.28 -0.30
C ALA A 57 5.00 -11.50 0.16
N ALA A 58 4.41 -12.30 1.05
CA ALA A 58 4.99 -13.56 1.48
C ALA A 58 5.28 -14.48 0.28
N GLY A 59 6.39 -15.21 0.34
CA GLY A 59 6.90 -16.06 -0.73
C GLY A 59 7.72 -15.33 -1.79
N ARG A 60 7.75 -13.99 -1.79
CA ARG A 60 8.64 -13.22 -2.68
C ARG A 60 10.10 -13.54 -2.33
N MET A 61 10.86 -13.97 -3.33
CA MET A 61 12.31 -14.14 -3.22
C MET A 61 13.05 -12.93 -3.78
N VAL A 62 14.09 -12.47 -3.07
CA VAL A 62 15.00 -11.40 -3.50
C VAL A 62 16.43 -11.91 -3.40
N ALA A 63 17.21 -11.74 -4.46
CA ALA A 63 18.62 -12.13 -4.48
C ALA A 63 19.50 -10.92 -4.22
N LEU A 64 20.43 -11.03 -3.28
CA LEU A 64 21.38 -9.99 -2.90
C LEU A 64 22.79 -10.48 -3.20
N LYS A 65 23.55 -9.68 -3.96
CA LYS A 65 24.99 -9.92 -4.14
C LYS A 65 25.72 -9.69 -2.83
N VAL A 66 26.96 -10.20 -2.75
CA VAL A 66 27.83 -9.95 -1.59
C VAL A 66 27.96 -8.44 -1.36
N GLY A 67 27.68 -8.00 -0.14
CA GLY A 67 27.73 -6.59 0.26
C GLY A 67 26.48 -5.77 -0.08
N GLN A 68 25.54 -6.29 -0.88
CA GLN A 68 24.24 -5.61 -1.06
C GLN A 68 23.38 -5.79 0.18
N THR A 69 22.68 -4.72 0.53
CA THR A 69 21.77 -4.64 1.67
C THR A 69 20.32 -4.49 1.22
N LEU A 70 19.42 -5.07 2.00
CA LEU A 70 17.98 -4.88 1.91
C LEU A 70 17.42 -4.72 3.31
N THR A 71 16.70 -3.63 3.53
CA THR A 71 16.03 -3.36 4.81
C THR A 71 14.54 -3.54 4.64
N LEU A 72 13.95 -4.46 5.40
CA LEU A 72 12.53 -4.77 5.37
C LEU A 72 11.88 -4.44 6.71
N SER A 73 10.64 -3.96 6.66
CA SER A 73 9.79 -3.73 7.81
C SER A 73 8.48 -4.49 7.66
N TYR A 74 8.21 -5.42 8.57
CA TYR A 74 7.03 -6.25 8.53
C TYR A 74 5.83 -5.55 9.14
N LEU A 75 4.76 -5.44 8.35
CA LEU A 75 3.58 -4.68 8.70
C LEU A 75 2.88 -5.25 9.93
N GLU A 76 2.75 -6.58 10.01
CA GLU A 76 2.01 -7.23 11.11
C GLU A 76 2.83 -7.38 12.39
N SER A 77 4.13 -7.70 12.26
CA SER A 77 4.98 -8.06 13.40
C SER A 77 5.77 -6.89 13.98
N CYS A 78 5.80 -5.75 13.30
CA CYS A 78 6.67 -4.62 13.63
C CYS A 78 8.17 -4.96 13.65
N VAL A 79 8.58 -6.04 12.98
CA VAL A 79 9.98 -6.43 12.87
C VAL A 79 10.63 -5.66 11.74
N ASN A 80 11.75 -4.99 12.04
CA ASN A 80 12.65 -4.42 11.06
C ASN A 80 13.86 -5.34 10.91
N GLU A 81 14.19 -5.68 9.67
CA GLU A 81 15.27 -6.57 9.30
C GLU A 81 16.24 -5.84 8.39
N THR A 82 17.53 -5.91 8.68
CA THR A 82 18.60 -5.50 7.76
C THR A 82 19.33 -6.74 7.30
N ILE A 83 19.29 -7.01 6.00
CA ILE A 83 19.80 -8.24 5.40
C ILE A 83 20.97 -7.89 4.49
N THR A 84 22.08 -8.63 4.60
CA THR A 84 23.28 -8.43 3.77
C THR A 84 23.63 -9.70 3.01
N GLY A 85 23.59 -9.62 1.67
CA GLY A 85 23.89 -10.72 0.76
C GLY A 85 22.94 -11.92 0.86
N GLY A 86 23.14 -12.89 -0.04
CA GLY A 86 22.42 -14.16 -0.04
C GLY A 86 21.05 -14.12 -0.74
N SER A 87 20.22 -15.11 -0.46
CA SER A 87 18.85 -15.19 -0.96
C SER A 87 17.86 -14.98 0.18
N VAL A 88 16.96 -14.02 0.00
CA VAL A 88 15.93 -13.62 0.96
C VAL A 88 14.59 -14.14 0.50
N THR A 89 13.91 -14.90 1.35
CA THR A 89 12.51 -15.27 1.15
C THR A 89 11.66 -14.50 2.15
N VAL A 90 10.77 -13.64 1.64
CA VAL A 90 9.86 -12.82 2.46
C VAL A 90 8.80 -13.72 3.08
N GLY A 91 8.63 -13.65 4.40
CA GLY A 91 7.57 -14.37 5.10
C GLY A 91 6.33 -13.51 5.37
N ALA A 92 5.45 -13.98 6.24
CA ALA A 92 4.33 -13.18 6.72
C ALA A 92 4.75 -12.18 7.81
N ARG A 93 5.71 -12.56 8.65
CA ARG A 93 6.12 -11.80 9.84
C ARG A 93 7.62 -11.52 9.94
N GLU A 94 8.43 -12.25 9.20
CA GLU A 94 9.90 -12.14 9.14
C GLU A 94 10.44 -12.86 7.89
N SER A 95 11.68 -12.60 7.48
CA SER A 95 12.29 -13.25 6.32
C SER A 95 13.09 -14.48 6.70
N THR A 96 13.24 -15.41 5.76
CA THR A 96 14.27 -16.47 5.81
C THR A 96 15.42 -16.10 4.87
N VAL A 97 16.67 -16.18 5.35
CA VAL A 97 17.86 -15.80 4.58
C VAL A 97 18.80 -17.00 4.43
N GLN A 98 19.27 -17.25 3.21
CA GLN A 98 20.26 -18.30 2.89
C GLN A 98 21.53 -17.68 2.31
N GLY A 99 22.69 -18.05 2.86
CA GLY A 99 24.00 -17.59 2.35
C GLY A 99 24.31 -16.11 2.59
N GLY A 100 23.59 -15.46 3.49
CA GLY A 100 23.79 -14.06 3.90
C GLY A 100 23.65 -13.90 5.42
N SER A 101 23.65 -12.65 5.88
CA SER A 101 23.40 -12.31 7.28
C SER A 101 22.12 -11.49 7.44
N ILE A 102 21.50 -11.61 8.61
CA ILE A 102 20.29 -10.87 8.96
C ILE A 102 20.43 -10.34 10.38
N ASP A 103 20.15 -9.04 10.52
CA ASP A 103 19.97 -8.38 11.80
C ASP A 103 18.49 -7.99 11.98
N ARG A 104 17.92 -8.21 13.17
CA ARG A 104 16.50 -7.97 13.43
C ARG A 104 16.28 -7.17 14.70
N HIS A 105 15.35 -6.22 14.61
CA HIS A 105 14.91 -5.43 15.74
C HIS A 105 13.39 -5.26 15.71
N THR A 106 12.75 -5.31 16.87
CA THR A 106 11.32 -4.99 16.99
C THR A 106 11.15 -3.50 17.22
N LEU A 107 10.29 -2.87 16.41
CA LEU A 107 9.97 -1.46 16.51
C LEU A 107 8.60 -1.26 17.19
N PRO A 108 8.38 -0.12 17.87
CA PRO A 108 7.03 0.31 18.20
C PRO A 108 6.29 0.69 16.90
N CYS A 109 5.18 0.00 16.60
CA CYS A 109 4.36 0.26 15.40
C CYS A 109 2.88 -0.15 15.60
N ASP A 110 1.96 0.40 14.79
CA ASP A 110 0.52 0.09 14.84
C ASP A 110 0.21 -1.05 13.85
N GLY A 111 0.93 -2.16 13.98
CA GLY A 111 1.13 -3.13 12.90
C GLY A 111 -0.15 -3.66 12.25
N GLY A 112 -1.12 -4.09 13.06
CA GLY A 112 -2.42 -4.56 12.55
C GLY A 112 -3.16 -3.52 11.72
N LYS A 113 -3.09 -2.23 12.10
CA LYS A 113 -3.72 -1.15 11.33
C LYS A 113 -2.89 -0.74 10.12
N LEU A 114 -1.56 -0.83 10.20
CA LEU A 114 -0.67 -0.60 9.06
C LEU A 114 -0.89 -1.64 7.96
N LEU A 115 -1.06 -2.91 8.34
CA LEU A 115 -1.42 -3.98 7.40
C LEU A 115 -2.77 -3.70 6.73
N LEU A 116 -3.78 -3.27 7.49
CA LEU A 116 -5.08 -2.89 6.94
C LEU A 116 -4.96 -1.69 5.98
N ALA A 117 -4.25 -0.65 6.38
CA ALA A 117 -4.00 0.53 5.55
C ALA A 117 -3.26 0.18 4.25
N ALA A 118 -2.27 -0.71 4.30
CA ALA A 118 -1.55 -1.18 3.11
C ALA A 118 -2.47 -1.96 2.15
N ASN A 119 -3.37 -2.80 2.69
CA ASN A 119 -4.38 -3.50 1.90
C ASN A 119 -5.43 -2.56 1.27
N GLU A 120 -5.72 -1.44 1.91
CA GLU A 120 -6.64 -0.42 1.38
C GLU A 120 -5.97 0.49 0.35
N ALA A 121 -4.69 0.82 0.51
CA ALA A 121 -3.93 1.64 -0.43
C ALA A 121 -3.90 1.04 -1.85
N GLY A 122 -3.85 -0.29 -1.96
CA GLY A 122 -3.91 -1.02 -3.24
C GLY A 122 -5.30 -1.06 -3.89
N LYS A 123 -6.36 -0.60 -3.20
CA LYS A 123 -7.74 -0.62 -3.72
C LYS A 123 -8.13 0.76 -4.25
N ALA A 124 -8.27 0.88 -5.56
CA ALA A 124 -8.83 2.07 -6.18
C ALA A 124 -10.31 2.26 -5.76
N GLY A 125 -10.67 3.47 -5.30
CA GLY A 125 -12.07 3.89 -5.20
C GLY A 125 -12.77 3.81 -3.83
N VAL A 126 -12.08 3.52 -2.72
CA VAL A 126 -12.72 3.55 -1.39
C VAL A 126 -12.46 4.87 -0.68
N THR A 127 -13.51 5.67 -0.53
CA THR A 127 -13.53 6.84 0.35
C THR A 127 -13.96 6.41 1.74
N VAL A 128 -13.05 6.39 2.72
CA VAL A 128 -13.42 6.13 4.12
C VAL A 128 -13.78 7.47 4.78
N PHE A 129 -14.98 7.98 4.48
CA PHE A 129 -15.61 8.99 5.33
C PHE A 129 -16.17 8.28 6.56
N ARG A 130 -15.38 8.21 7.64
CA ARG A 130 -15.94 7.89 8.96
C ARG A 130 -16.51 9.19 9.54
N SER A 131 -17.84 9.29 9.52
CA SER A 131 -18.61 10.45 9.96
C SER A 131 -18.06 11.02 11.27
N ALA A 132 -17.85 12.35 11.32
CA ALA A 132 -17.55 13.04 12.56
C ALA A 132 -18.70 12.78 13.56
N PRO A 133 -18.40 12.52 14.85
CA PRO A 133 -19.44 12.35 15.86
C PRO A 133 -20.37 13.57 15.87
N ILE A 134 -21.69 13.35 15.72
CA ILE A 134 -22.68 14.42 15.77
C ILE A 134 -22.66 14.98 17.19
N ALA A 135 -22.24 16.24 17.33
CA ALA A 135 -22.34 16.97 18.59
C ALA A 135 -23.81 17.32 18.87
N LEU A 136 -24.29 17.02 20.07
CA LEU A 136 -25.55 17.57 20.56
C LEU A 136 -25.39 19.09 20.75
N PRO A 137 -26.45 19.90 20.55
CA PRO A 137 -26.39 21.34 20.78
C PRO A 137 -25.84 21.66 22.18
N GLY A 138 -24.75 22.43 22.24
CA GLY A 138 -24.09 22.81 23.50
C GLY A 138 -23.00 21.86 24.01
N MET A 139 -22.70 20.75 23.32
CA MET A 139 -21.57 19.87 23.65
C MET A 139 -20.45 19.96 22.61
N LYS A 140 -19.20 19.88 23.07
CA LYS A 140 -18.04 19.71 22.18
C LYS A 140 -18.17 18.34 21.49
N ALA A 141 -18.03 18.30 20.16
CA ALA A 141 -18.03 17.05 19.42
C ALA A 141 -16.97 16.08 20.01
N PRO A 142 -17.30 14.81 20.25
CA PRO A 142 -16.31 13.82 20.61
C PRO A 142 -15.16 13.78 19.59
N LEU A 143 -13.93 13.60 20.06
CA LEU A 143 -12.79 13.41 19.16
C LEU A 143 -12.95 12.09 18.38
N PRO A 144 -12.63 12.08 17.06
CA PRO A 144 -12.68 10.85 16.27
C PRO A 144 -11.64 9.83 16.76
N LYS A 145 -11.93 8.54 16.55
CA LYS A 145 -10.96 7.47 16.82
C LYS A 145 -9.83 7.52 15.77
N PRO A 146 -8.56 7.31 16.17
CA PRO A 146 -7.46 7.30 15.22
C PRO A 146 -7.48 6.05 14.34
N ASP A 147 -7.37 6.27 13.03
CA ASP A 147 -7.17 5.24 12.01
C ASP A 147 -5.76 4.63 12.12
N LEU A 148 -4.76 5.44 12.46
CA LEU A 148 -3.37 5.03 12.64
C LEU A 148 -2.74 5.73 13.86
N THR A 149 -1.80 5.05 14.49
CA THR A 149 -0.93 5.62 15.54
C THR A 149 0.51 5.63 15.04
N LEU A 150 1.14 6.81 15.03
CA LEU A 150 2.56 6.95 14.70
C LEU A 150 3.39 7.03 15.98
N PHE A 151 4.54 6.38 15.97
CA PHE A 151 5.47 6.29 17.11
C PHE A 151 6.69 7.20 16.95
N LYS A 152 6.69 8.03 15.89
CA LYS A 152 7.64 9.12 15.65
C LYS A 152 6.87 10.41 15.39
N THR A 153 7.48 11.53 15.78
CA THR A 153 6.89 12.85 15.59
C THR A 153 6.99 13.36 14.16
N HIS A 154 7.82 12.76 13.31
CA HIS A 154 7.96 13.15 11.90
C HIS A 154 7.30 12.12 10.99
N PRO A 155 6.11 12.38 10.44
CA PRO A 155 5.48 11.47 9.48
C PRO A 155 6.25 11.36 8.15
N LEU A 156 6.13 10.19 7.52
CA LEU A 156 6.51 9.95 6.12
C LEU A 156 5.23 9.71 5.32
N LEU A 157 4.95 10.57 4.35
CA LEU A 157 3.75 10.47 3.51
C LEU A 157 4.14 9.98 2.13
N ILE A 158 3.39 8.99 1.62
CA ILE A 158 3.42 8.55 0.23
C ILE A 158 2.08 8.89 -0.41
N LEU A 159 2.12 9.72 -1.45
CA LEU A 159 0.98 10.26 -2.16
C LEU A 159 0.82 9.58 -3.54
N PRO A 160 -0.41 9.41 -4.04
CA PRO A 160 -0.64 8.89 -5.39
C PRO A 160 -0.25 9.90 -6.48
N ALA A 161 -0.23 11.20 -6.17
CA ALA A 161 0.16 12.28 -7.07
C ALA A 161 0.68 13.49 -6.27
N PRO A 162 1.49 14.36 -6.91
CA PRO A 162 1.85 15.66 -6.34
C PRO A 162 0.62 16.52 -6.02
N GLY A 163 0.73 17.36 -5.01
CA GLY A 163 -0.35 18.27 -4.63
C GLY A 163 -0.34 18.70 -3.16
N PRO A 164 -1.40 19.39 -2.73
CA PRO A 164 -1.50 19.88 -1.35
C PRO A 164 -1.82 18.74 -0.38
N VAL A 165 -1.15 18.77 0.77
CA VAL A 165 -1.48 18.00 1.97
C VAL A 165 -1.91 18.97 3.06
N THR A 166 -3.06 18.70 3.68
CA THR A 166 -3.58 19.47 4.80
C THR A 166 -3.40 18.69 6.09
N ILE A 167 -2.84 19.34 7.11
CA ILE A 167 -2.63 18.79 8.46
C ILE A 167 -3.42 19.66 9.44
N ASP A 168 -4.48 19.10 10.02
CA ASP A 168 -5.36 19.78 10.96
C ASP A 168 -5.27 19.12 12.35
N ARG A 169 -5.04 19.89 13.40
CA ARG A 169 -4.95 19.37 14.77
C ARG A 169 -6.33 19.39 15.42
N LEU A 170 -6.88 18.22 15.72
CA LEU A 170 -8.27 18.04 16.13
C LEU A 170 -8.50 18.20 17.64
N ASP A 171 -7.48 17.95 18.45
CA ASP A 171 -7.56 17.96 19.92
C ASP A 171 -7.24 19.32 20.56
N ALA A 172 -6.73 20.27 19.77
CA ALA A 172 -6.50 21.66 20.18
C ALA A 172 -7.63 22.59 19.70
N GLN A 173 -7.87 23.67 20.43
CA GLN A 173 -8.86 24.68 20.02
C GLN A 173 -8.19 25.81 19.24
N GLY A 174 -8.85 26.29 18.19
CA GLY A 174 -8.43 27.50 17.45
C GLY A 174 -7.18 27.35 16.58
N GLY A 175 -6.71 26.12 16.33
CA GLY A 175 -5.65 25.86 15.37
C GLY A 175 -6.13 26.06 13.94
N THR A 176 -5.31 26.69 13.09
CA THR A 176 -5.54 26.72 11.65
C THR A 176 -4.89 25.50 11.00
N PRO A 177 -5.58 24.79 10.08
CA PRO A 177 -4.96 23.70 9.34
C PRO A 177 -3.73 24.19 8.57
N ALA A 178 -2.61 23.48 8.72
CA ALA A 178 -1.42 23.72 7.91
C ALA A 178 -1.61 23.07 6.54
N THR A 179 -1.29 23.79 5.46
CA THR A 179 -1.28 23.23 4.10
C THR A 179 0.13 23.28 3.54
N VAL A 180 0.62 22.13 3.09
CA VAL A 180 1.95 21.96 2.50
C VAL A 180 1.77 21.46 1.07
N ASN A 181 2.31 22.18 0.09
CA ASN A 181 2.27 21.74 -1.30
C ASN A 181 3.47 20.84 -1.61
N ILE A 182 3.18 19.62 -2.09
CA ILE A 182 4.20 18.59 -2.26
C ILE A 182 4.48 18.43 -3.76
N PRO A 183 5.70 18.77 -4.23
CA PRO A 183 6.02 18.74 -5.66
C PRO A 183 6.16 17.32 -6.22
N GLY A 184 6.45 16.34 -5.36
CA GLY A 184 6.54 14.92 -5.70
C GLY A 184 5.48 14.09 -5.00
N THR A 185 5.69 12.77 -4.96
CA THR A 185 4.80 11.81 -4.31
C THR A 185 5.25 11.41 -2.91
N VAL A 186 6.38 11.94 -2.42
CA VAL A 186 6.95 11.60 -1.11
C VAL A 186 7.17 12.86 -0.31
N LEU A 187 6.71 12.87 0.93
CA LEU A 187 7.06 13.87 1.93
C LEU A 187 7.63 13.21 3.16
N ASP A 188 8.89 13.51 3.43
CA ASP A 188 9.54 13.14 4.67
C ASP A 188 9.72 14.38 5.54
N THR A 189 8.89 14.52 6.58
CA THR A 189 8.97 15.69 7.47
C THR A 189 10.20 15.70 8.36
N ALA A 190 10.95 14.59 8.45
CA ALA A 190 12.25 14.60 9.12
C ALA A 190 13.31 15.28 8.25
N LYS A 191 13.14 15.29 6.92
CA LYS A 191 14.03 15.99 5.98
C LYS A 191 13.61 17.43 5.74
N THR A 192 12.31 17.69 5.65
CA THR A 192 11.77 19.03 5.35
C THR A 192 11.48 19.87 6.59
N GLY A 193 11.54 19.28 7.78
CA GLY A 193 11.03 19.89 9.00
C GLY A 193 9.50 19.78 9.13
N GLY A 194 8.96 20.29 10.26
CA GLY A 194 7.53 20.22 10.54
C GLY A 194 7.11 18.92 11.24
N GLY A 195 7.76 18.61 12.36
CA GLY A 195 7.31 17.53 13.25
C GLY A 195 5.97 17.85 13.90
N LEU A 196 5.24 16.81 14.28
CA LEU A 196 3.98 16.87 14.99
C LEU A 196 4.21 16.62 16.49
N GLU A 197 3.35 17.19 17.32
CA GLU A 197 3.49 17.07 18.78
C GLU A 197 3.13 15.65 19.28
N PRO A 198 3.95 15.05 20.17
CA PRO A 198 3.60 13.83 20.89
C PRO A 198 2.23 13.93 21.57
N GLY A 199 1.47 12.84 21.53
CA GLY A 199 0.10 12.77 22.08
C GLY A 199 -0.97 13.48 21.24
N GLY A 200 -0.59 14.25 20.22
CA GLY A 200 -1.53 15.01 19.40
C GLY A 200 -2.40 14.14 18.48
N LEU A 201 -3.65 14.58 18.26
CA LEU A 201 -4.56 13.97 17.29
C LEU A 201 -4.73 14.89 16.07
N TYR A 202 -4.46 14.35 14.88
CA TYR A 202 -4.44 15.10 13.63
C TYR A 202 -5.36 14.46 12.59
N ARG A 203 -5.91 15.28 11.70
CA ARG A 203 -6.45 14.85 10.41
C ARG A 203 -5.44 15.24 9.34
N ILE A 204 -4.96 14.26 8.59
CA ILE A 204 -4.04 14.46 7.48
C ILE A 204 -4.77 14.09 6.19
N SER A 205 -4.88 15.03 5.26
CA SER A 205 -5.67 14.89 4.04
C SER A 205 -4.83 15.14 2.80
N ALA A 206 -4.99 14.30 1.78
CA ALA A 206 -4.40 14.46 0.46
C ALA A 206 -5.43 14.06 -0.61
N GLY A 207 -5.75 15.00 -1.50
CA GLY A 207 -6.82 14.82 -2.48
C GLY A 207 -8.17 14.52 -1.81
N GLN A 208 -8.77 13.36 -2.13
CA GLN A 208 -10.07 12.92 -1.59
C GLN A 208 -9.95 11.99 -0.37
N LYS A 209 -8.73 11.67 0.06
CA LYS A 209 -8.48 10.73 1.16
C LYS A 209 -7.99 11.49 2.39
N SER A 210 -8.37 11.02 3.58
CA SER A 210 -7.91 11.56 4.85
C SER A 210 -7.74 10.47 5.89
N PHE A 211 -6.74 10.60 6.76
CA PHE A 211 -6.53 9.73 7.91
C PHE A 211 -6.63 10.55 9.21
N THR A 212 -7.29 10.00 10.22
CA THR A 212 -7.17 10.47 11.59
C THR A 212 -5.97 9.78 12.23
N VAL A 213 -4.94 10.55 12.57
CA VAL A 213 -3.65 10.05 13.01
C VAL A 213 -3.38 10.50 14.43
N LYS A 214 -3.14 9.56 15.34
CA LYS A 214 -2.62 9.87 16.69
C LYS A 214 -1.10 9.77 16.67
N ILE A 215 -0.42 10.75 17.26
CA ILE A 215 0.98 10.62 17.60
C ILE A 215 1.07 10.04 19.00
N ASP A 216 1.82 8.96 19.18
CA ASP A 216 2.01 8.33 20.48
C ASP A 216 2.57 9.34 21.50
N GLU A 217 2.19 9.18 22.77
CA GLU A 217 2.63 10.09 23.84
C GLU A 217 4.15 9.99 24.09
N LYS A 218 4.74 8.84 23.78
CA LYS A 218 6.18 8.57 23.88
C LYS A 218 6.85 8.63 22.50
N ALA A 219 6.17 9.20 21.49
CA ALA A 219 6.74 9.35 20.17
C ALA A 219 8.06 10.13 20.25
N THR A 220 9.10 9.55 19.66
CA THR A 220 10.43 10.16 19.66
C THR A 220 10.62 11.03 18.43
N ALA A 221 11.46 12.07 18.58
CA ALA A 221 11.89 12.90 17.47
C ALA A 221 12.77 12.11 16.48
N GLY A 222 12.79 12.55 15.22
CA GLY A 222 13.66 12.02 14.17
C GLY A 222 12.97 11.19 13.08
N GLY A 223 13.76 10.86 12.04
CA GLY A 223 13.35 10.11 10.86
C GLY A 223 13.14 8.62 11.16
N GLY A 224 14.20 7.87 11.46
CA GLY A 224 14.09 6.43 11.73
C GLY A 224 13.40 5.61 10.62
N PRO A 225 13.04 4.35 10.90
CA PRO A 225 12.31 3.50 9.95
C PRO A 225 10.92 4.05 9.60
N ALA A 226 10.52 3.93 8.34
CA ALA A 226 9.22 4.36 7.82
C ALA A 226 8.07 3.68 8.55
N LEU A 227 8.17 2.40 8.91
CA LEU A 227 7.08 1.63 9.51
C LEU A 227 6.42 2.32 10.72
N GLY A 228 7.19 3.01 11.56
CA GLY A 228 6.66 3.70 12.75
C GLY A 228 6.00 5.05 12.47
N ARG A 229 6.03 5.53 11.23
CA ARG A 229 5.65 6.91 10.86
C ARG A 229 5.01 7.06 9.48
N LEU A 230 4.81 5.96 8.76
CA LEU A 230 4.31 5.93 7.39
C LEU A 230 2.80 6.19 7.35
N ILE A 231 2.39 7.06 6.43
CA ILE A 231 1.02 7.22 5.98
C ILE A 231 1.03 7.11 4.46
N ARG A 232 0.30 6.13 3.92
CA ARG A 232 0.17 5.93 2.47
C ARG A 232 -1.25 6.23 2.03
N PHE A 233 -1.39 7.14 1.08
CA PHE A 233 -2.65 7.55 0.46
C PHE A 233 -2.97 6.72 -0.77
#